data_AF-A0A154P498-F1
#
_entry.id   AF-A0A154P498-F1
#
_cell.length_a   1.000
_cell.length_b   1.000
_cell.length_c   1.000
_cell.angle_alpha   90.00
_cell.angle_beta   90.00
_cell.angle_gamma   90.00
#
_symmetry.space_group_name_H-M   'P 1'
#
loop_
_entity.id
_entity.type
_entity.pdbx_description
1 polymer ?
#
loop_
_entity_poly.entity_id
_entity_poly.type
_entity_poly.pdbx_seq_one_letter_code
_entity_poly.pdbx_strand_id
1 'polypeptide(L)' 'MKIFLAILSIFALALALVGGCKPPGFLCANDKDCCAPLVCNPWAGRCVLKLTPPPS' A
#
# COMPACT_ATOMS: atom_id res chain seq x y z
N MET A 1 6.36 -5.97 34.24
CA MET A 1 6.07 -6.92 33.15
C MET A 1 4.82 -6.58 32.33
N LYS A 2 3.66 -6.25 32.93
CA LYS A 2 2.44 -5.85 32.18
C LYS A 2 2.62 -4.62 31.27
N ILE A 3 3.36 -3.61 31.73
CA ILE A 3 3.61 -2.37 30.97
C ILE A 3 4.44 -2.63 29.71
N PHE A 4 5.45 -3.49 29.79
CA PHE A 4 6.27 -3.87 28.62
C PHE A 4 5.44 -4.58 27.54
N LEU A 5 4.54 -5.48 27.92
CA LEU A 5 3.64 -6.16 26.99
C LEU A 5 2.68 -5.16 26.32
N ALA A 6 2.16 -4.20 27.08
CA ALA A 6 1.33 -3.13 26.53
C ALA A 6 2.09 -2.28 25.51
N ILE A 7 3.31 -1.85 25.84
CA ILE A 7 4.15 -1.06 24.93
C ILE A 7 4.46 -1.84 23.64
N LEU A 8 4.83 -3.12 23.74
CA LEU A 8 5.08 -3.98 22.58
C LEU A 8 3.84 -4.13 21.69
N SER A 9 2.65 -4.30 22.29
CA SER A 9 1.40 -4.42 21.53
C SER A 9 1.04 -3.14 20.78
N ILE A 10 1.23 -1.97 21.41
CA ILE A 10 0.96 -0.67 20.80
C ILE A 10 1.93 -0.41 19.66
N PHE A 11 3.21 -0.77 19.83
CA PHE A 11 4.23 -0.61 18.81
C PHE A 11 3.98 -1.50 17.59
N ALA A 12 3.59 -2.76 17.80
CA ALA A 12 3.22 -3.68 16.74
C ALA A 12 1.98 -3.19 15.96
N LEU A 13 0.98 -2.67 16.67
CA LEU A 13 -0.22 -2.11 16.05
C LEU A 13 0.12 -0.85 15.23
N ALA A 14 0.97 0.03 15.75
CA ALA A 14 1.42 1.22 15.04
C ALA A 14 2.17 0.87 13.75
N LEU A 15 3.06 -0.13 13.78
CA LEU A 15 3.76 -0.62 12.59
C LEU A 15 2.80 -1.22 11.55
N ALA A 16 1.76 -1.93 11.99
CA ALA A 16 0.74 -2.47 11.10
C ALA A 16 -0.13 -1.36 10.45
N LEU A 17 -0.24 -0.20 11.09
CA LEU A 17 -0.98 0.97 10.58
C LEU A 17 -0.14 1.87 9.66
N VAL A 18 1.19 1.73 9.65
CA VAL A 18 2.06 2.37 8.65
C VAL A 18 1.92 1.59 7.33
N GLY A 19 0.75 1.73 6.71
CA GLY A 19 0.50 1.31 5.35
C GLY A 19 1.20 2.27 4.40
N GLY A 20 2.47 1.99 4.10
CA GLY A 20 3.14 2.62 2.97
C GLY A 20 2.42 2.29 1.65
N CYS A 21 2.67 3.10 0.62
CA CYS A 21 2.19 2.78 -0.72
C CYS A 21 2.91 1.53 -1.26
N LYS A 22 2.27 0.82 -2.19
CA LYS A 22 2.74 -0.44 -2.75
C LYS A 22 3.54 -0.21 -4.04
N PRO A 23 4.69 -0.90 -4.21
CA PRO A 23 5.49 -0.84 -5.43
C PRO A 23 4.81 -1.57 -6.60
N PRO A 24 5.34 -1.47 -7.84
CA PRO A 24 4.72 -2.10 -9.00
C PRO A 24 4.66 -3.64 -8.87
N GLY A 25 3.59 -4.25 -9.36
CA GLY A 25 3.35 -5.70 -9.31
C GLY A 25 2.75 -6.23 -8.00
N PHE A 26 2.69 -5.41 -6.95
CA PHE A 26 2.07 -5.80 -5.68
C PHE A 26 0.55 -5.78 -5.74
N LEU A 27 -0.09 -6.62 -4.92
CA LEU A 27 -1.53 -6.71 -4.84
C LEU A 27 -2.15 -5.42 -4.30
N CYS A 28 -3.18 -4.91 -4.94
CA CYS A 28 -3.91 -3.71 -4.53
C CYS A 28 -5.42 -3.94 -4.56
N ALA A 29 -6.14 -3.21 -3.72
CA ALA A 29 -7.60 -3.11 -3.80
C ALA A 29 -8.01 -1.80 -4.50
N ASN A 30 -7.28 -0.72 -4.21
CA ASN A 30 -7.58 0.62 -4.72
C ASN A 30 -6.31 1.31 -5.26
N ASP A 31 -6.46 2.33 -6.11
CA ASP A 31 -5.35 3.13 -6.62
C ASP A 31 -4.51 3.77 -5.51
N LYS A 32 -5.14 4.11 -4.39
CA LYS A 32 -4.49 4.72 -3.22
C LYS A 32 -3.53 3.77 -2.50
N ASP A 33 -3.66 2.47 -2.74
CA ASP A 33 -2.72 1.49 -2.22
C ASP A 33 -1.39 1.56 -2.96
N CYS A 34 -1.35 2.08 -4.19
CA CYS A 34 -0.17 2.05 -5.06
C CYS A 34 0.64 3.34 -4.94
N CYS A 35 1.97 3.24 -5.05
CA CYS A 35 2.83 4.42 -5.09
C CYS A 35 2.65 5.18 -6.41
N ALA A 36 2.54 6.51 -6.37
CA ALA A 36 2.52 7.31 -7.60
C ALA A 36 3.80 7.05 -8.44
N PRO A 37 3.70 6.93 -9.78
CA PRO A 37 2.55 7.18 -10.65
C PRO A 37 1.70 5.92 -10.98
N LEU A 38 1.72 4.90 -10.13
CA LEU A 38 1.03 3.64 -10.37
C LEU A 38 -0.46 3.73 -10.04
N VAL A 39 -1.26 2.90 -10.71
CA VAL A 39 -2.69 2.70 -10.46
C VAL A 39 -2.98 1.22 -10.24
N CYS A 40 -4.07 0.92 -9.54
CA CYS A 40 -4.49 -0.46 -9.33
C CYS A 40 -5.24 -0.96 -10.56
N ASN A 41 -4.69 -1.98 -11.23
CA ASN A 41 -5.40 -2.64 -12.32
C ASN A 41 -6.56 -3.47 -11.73
N PRO A 42 -7.84 -3.17 -12.04
CA PRO A 42 -8.98 -3.86 -11.45
C PRO A 42 -9.14 -5.31 -11.93
N TRP A 43 -8.56 -5.67 -13.09
CA TRP A 43 -8.60 -7.04 -13.63
C TRP A 43 -7.47 -7.91 -13.06
N ALA A 44 -6.28 -7.33 -12.89
CA ALA A 44 -5.11 -8.05 -12.37
C ALA A 44 -4.99 -7.98 -10.83
N GLY A 45 -5.67 -7.03 -10.20
CA GLY A 45 -5.55 -6.72 -8.77
C GLY A 45 -4.15 -6.28 -8.37
N ARG A 46 -3.41 -5.61 -9.27
CA ARG A 46 -1.99 -5.27 -9.08
C ARG A 46 -1.67 -3.83 -9.48
N CYS A 47 -0.71 -3.23 -8.78
CA CYS A 47 -0.19 -1.92 -9.10
C CYS A 47 0.57 -1.94 -10.44
N VAL A 48 0.15 -1.11 -11.39
CA VAL A 48 0.75 -0.99 -12.72
C VAL A 48 0.98 0.48 -13.09
N LEU A 49 1.88 0.75 -14.02
CA LEU A 49 2.04 2.09 -14.59
C LEU A 49 0.76 2.52 -15.30
N LYS A 50 0.31 3.74 -15.03
CA LYS A 50 -0.77 4.35 -15.80
C LYS A 50 -0.26 4.59 -17.22
N LEU A 51 -0.77 3.79 -18.17
CA LEU A 51 -0.59 4.07 -19.59
C LEU A 51 -1.42 5.29 -19.94
N THR A 52 -0.86 6.49 -19.77
CA THR A 52 -1.45 7.69 -20.36
C THR A 52 -1.18 7.61 -21.86
N PRO A 53 -2.21 7.60 -22.74
CA PRO A 53 -1.96 7.79 -24.17
C PRO A 53 -1.25 9.15 -24.36
N PRO A 54 -0.30 9.26 -25.30
CA PRO A 54 0.35 10.53 -25.58
C PRO A 54 -0.71 11.60 -25.90
N PRO A 55 -0.50 12.86 -25.49
CA PRO A 55 -1.42 13.94 -25.86
C PRO A 55 -1.43 14.05 -27.39
N SER A 56 -2.64 14.03 -27.96
CA SER A 56 -2.91 14.31 -29.38
C SER A 56 -2.60 15.74 -29.74
#